data_AF-A0A455U8J1-F1
#
_entry.id   AF-A0A455U8J1-F1
#
_cell.length_a   1.000
_cell.length_b   1.000
_cell.length_c   1.000
_cell.angle_alpha   90.00
_cell.angle_beta   90.00
_cell.angle_gamma   90.00
#
_symmetry.space_group_name_H-M   'P 1'
#
loop_
_entity.id
_entity.type
_entity.pdbx_description
1 polymer ?
#
loop_
_entity_poly.entity_id
_entity_poly.type
_entity_poly.pdbx_seq_one_letter_code
_entity_poly.pdbx_strand_id
1 'polypeptide(L)'
;MSVDLNFGCPAKLVNRHDGGASLLRQPDRVYQAVKAVSEALEGEIPVTAKIRLGFANRRLAVACAQATEAGGAAQLVVHARTRDEGYRPPAHWEWIGKIRRHVSIPVVANGDIWTLEDYWKARTLSGVVT
;
A
#
# COMPACT_ATOMS: atom_id res chain seq x y z
N MET A 1 9.20 -6.04 16.69
CA MET A 1 7.91 -5.33 16.86
C MET A 1 7.89 -4.21 15.84
N SER A 2 6.77 -3.96 15.17
CA SER A 2 6.62 -2.88 14.17
C SER A 2 5.26 -2.20 14.34
N VAL A 3 5.13 -0.98 13.81
CA VAL A 3 3.86 -0.25 13.72
C VAL A 3 3.43 -0.19 12.25
N ASP A 4 2.26 -0.71 11.92
CA ASP A 4 1.72 -0.68 10.54
C ASP A 4 0.66 0.41 10.37
N LEU A 5 0.82 1.23 9.34
CA LEU A 5 -0.13 2.29 8.98
C LEU A 5 -1.08 1.82 7.87
N ASN A 6 -2.38 1.84 8.18
CA ASN A 6 -3.42 1.39 7.28
C ASN A 6 -3.96 2.52 6.40
N PHE A 7 -3.59 2.48 5.12
CA PHE A 7 -4.16 3.32 4.06
C PHE A 7 -5.04 2.53 3.09
N GLY A 8 -5.51 1.34 3.50
CA GLY A 8 -6.27 0.41 2.66
C GLY A 8 -7.73 0.22 3.07
N CYS A 9 -8.14 0.71 4.25
CA CYS A 9 -9.47 0.45 4.80
C CYS A 9 -10.59 1.11 3.96
N PRO A 10 -11.55 0.33 3.43
CA PRO A 10 -12.67 0.85 2.65
C PRO A 10 -13.85 1.31 3.53
N ALA A 11 -13.80 1.12 4.85
CA ALA A 11 -14.92 1.41 5.75
C ALA A 11 -15.34 2.88 5.68
N LYS A 12 -16.65 3.12 5.50
CA LYS A 12 -17.21 4.48 5.35
C LYS A 12 -16.94 5.37 6.56
N LEU A 13 -16.98 4.81 7.78
CA LEU A 13 -16.74 5.56 9.01
C LEU A 13 -15.31 6.12 9.07
N VAL A 14 -14.31 5.31 8.70
CA VAL A 14 -12.90 5.72 8.70
C VAL A 14 -12.62 6.74 7.59
N ASN A 15 -13.13 6.49 6.38
CA ASN A 15 -12.92 7.37 5.22
C ASN A 15 -13.64 8.73 5.35
N ARG A 16 -14.73 8.83 6.15
CA ARG A 16 -15.44 10.09 6.43
C ARG A 16 -14.64 11.05 7.32
N HIS A 17 -13.73 10.53 8.15
CA HIS A 17 -12.84 11.32 9.00
C HIS A 17 -11.43 11.45 8.40
N ASP A 18 -11.33 11.30 7.08
CA ASP A 18 -10.08 11.31 6.32
C ASP A 18 -9.02 10.31 6.83
N GLY A 19 -9.45 9.09 7.15
CA GLY A 19 -8.58 7.95 7.44
C GLY A 19 -8.65 6.85 6.38
N GLY A 20 -7.71 5.90 6.40
CA GLY A 20 -7.77 4.72 5.52
C GLY A 20 -7.50 5.07 4.06
N ALA A 21 -8.29 4.51 3.14
CA ALA A 21 -8.06 4.70 1.71
C ALA A 21 -8.28 6.14 1.22
N SER A 22 -8.98 7.00 1.99
CA SER A 22 -9.21 8.40 1.60
C SER A 22 -7.90 9.16 1.36
N LEU A 23 -6.85 8.85 2.14
CA LEU A 23 -5.53 9.47 1.99
C LEU A 23 -4.89 9.18 0.63
N LEU A 24 -5.25 8.07 -0.03
CA LEU A 24 -4.71 7.71 -1.35
C LEU A 24 -5.15 8.66 -2.47
N ARG A 25 -6.01 9.65 -2.17
CA ARG A 25 -6.32 10.74 -3.10
C ARG A 25 -5.27 11.84 -3.12
N GLN A 26 -4.43 11.91 -2.08
CA GLN A 26 -3.45 12.98 -1.86
C GLN A 26 -2.15 12.36 -1.32
N PRO A 27 -1.17 12.04 -2.19
CA PRO A 27 0.10 11.44 -1.76
C PRO A 27 0.78 12.20 -0.62
N ASP A 28 0.68 13.53 -0.59
CA ASP A 28 1.22 14.35 0.50
C ASP A 28 0.62 14.00 1.87
N ARG A 29 -0.68 13.66 1.94
CA ARG A 29 -1.32 13.20 3.19
C ARG A 29 -0.71 11.87 3.66
N VAL A 30 -0.39 10.96 2.73
CA VAL A 30 0.29 9.70 3.04
C VAL A 30 1.69 9.97 3.58
N TYR A 31 2.46 10.81 2.90
CA TYR A 31 3.80 11.22 3.35
C TYR A 31 3.78 11.80 4.77
N GLN A 32 2.92 12.79 5.03
CA GLN A 32 2.85 13.44 6.34
C GLN A 32 2.45 12.47 7.46
N ALA A 33 1.52 11.55 7.18
CA ALA A 33 1.10 10.55 8.17
C ALA A 33 2.23 9.57 8.51
N VAL A 34 2.92 9.04 7.49
CA VAL A 34 4.04 8.12 7.72
C VAL A 34 5.19 8.83 8.43
N LYS A 35 5.54 10.03 7.97
CA LYS A 35 6.61 10.85 8.56
C LYS A 35 6.37 11.16 10.02
N ALA A 36 5.19 11.65 10.38
CA ALA A 36 4.86 12.01 11.75
C ALA A 36 5.02 10.82 12.71
N VAL A 37 4.60 9.62 12.29
CA VAL A 37 4.75 8.41 13.11
C VAL A 37 6.19 7.93 13.15
N SER A 38 6.90 7.97 12.01
CA SER A 38 8.32 7.57 11.94
C SER A 38 9.20 8.47 12.80
N GLU A 39 8.97 9.78 12.80
CA GLU A 39 9.70 10.74 13.64
C GLU A 39 9.39 10.55 15.12
N ALA A 40 8.13 10.28 15.48
CA ALA A 40 7.73 10.04 16.87
C ALA A 40 8.33 8.75 17.48
N LEU A 41 8.75 7.80 16.63
CA LEU A 41 9.36 6.54 17.06
C LEU A 41 10.89 6.56 17.01
N GLU A 42 11.50 7.66 16.55
CA GLU A 42 12.95 7.89 16.52
C GLU A 42 13.78 6.73 15.92
N GLY A 43 13.16 5.92 15.03
CA GLY A 43 13.80 4.76 14.42
C GLY A 43 13.94 3.52 15.33
N GLU A 44 13.48 3.57 16.58
CA GLU A 44 13.52 2.43 17.51
C GLU A 44 12.57 1.29 17.08
N ILE A 45 11.42 1.67 16.51
CA ILE A 45 10.40 0.74 16.03
C ILE A 45 10.15 1.01 14.55
N PRO A 46 10.37 0.02 13.66
CA PRO A 46 10.11 0.18 12.24
C PRO A 46 8.63 0.49 11.96
N VAL A 47 8.40 1.53 11.16
CA VAL A 47 7.08 1.84 10.59
C VAL A 47 6.93 1.09 9.28
N THR A 48 5.83 0.36 9.12
CA THR A 48 5.42 -0.23 7.85
C THR A 48 4.10 0.38 7.40
N ALA A 49 3.73 0.17 6.15
CA ALA A 49 2.46 0.69 5.64
C ALA A 49 1.80 -0.29 4.68
N LYS A 50 0.46 -0.25 4.69
CA LYS A 50 -0.37 -1.00 3.77
C LYS A 50 -1.26 -0.07 2.97
N ILE A 51 -1.10 -0.10 1.64
CA ILE A 51 -1.90 0.70 0.71
C ILE A 51 -2.79 -0.17 -0.19
N ARG A 52 -3.78 0.46 -0.82
CA ARG A 52 -4.45 -0.01 -2.04
C ARG A 52 -3.84 0.68 -3.26
N LEU A 53 -4.17 0.26 -4.48
CA LEU A 53 -3.71 0.90 -5.71
C LEU A 53 -4.26 2.33 -5.92
N GLY A 54 -5.16 2.78 -5.05
CA GLY A 54 -5.74 4.12 -5.09
C GLY A 54 -7.17 4.12 -4.54
N PHE A 55 -7.81 5.29 -4.58
CA PHE A 55 -9.21 5.41 -4.14
C PHE A 55 -10.17 4.89 -5.22
N ALA A 56 -10.45 5.71 -6.24
CA ALA A 56 -11.38 5.37 -7.34
C ALA A 56 -10.68 4.86 -8.62
N ASN A 57 -9.39 5.15 -8.76
CA ASN A 57 -8.58 4.71 -9.88
C ASN A 57 -7.12 4.57 -9.43
N ARG A 58 -6.26 4.09 -10.33
CA ARG A 58 -4.85 3.74 -10.02
C ARG A 58 -3.84 4.84 -10.37
N ARG A 59 -4.29 6.02 -10.78
CA ARG A 59 -3.41 7.10 -11.30
C ARG A 59 -2.33 7.51 -10.30
N LEU A 60 -2.65 7.49 -9.01
CA LEU A 60 -1.77 7.92 -7.92
C LEU A 60 -1.06 6.76 -7.21
N ALA A 61 -1.16 5.52 -7.70
CA ALA A 61 -0.61 4.34 -7.03
C ALA A 61 0.90 4.48 -6.75
N VAL A 62 1.66 4.87 -7.78
CA VAL A 62 3.12 5.05 -7.68
C VAL A 62 3.46 6.23 -6.77
N ALA A 63 2.76 7.36 -6.92
CA ALA A 63 2.99 8.53 -6.09
C ALA A 63 2.73 8.26 -4.60
N CYS A 64 1.66 7.51 -4.28
CA CYS A 64 1.37 7.10 -2.89
C CYS A 64 2.45 6.16 -2.33
N ALA A 65 2.99 5.25 -3.15
CA ALA A 65 4.07 4.37 -2.73
C ALA A 65 5.38 5.15 -2.46
N GLN A 66 5.74 6.08 -3.34
CA GLN A 66 6.90 6.96 -3.16
C GLN A 66 6.73 7.86 -1.94
N ALA A 67 5.54 8.42 -1.72
CA ALA A 67 5.23 9.20 -0.52
C ALA A 67 5.37 8.39 0.76
N THR A 68 5.00 7.11 0.71
CA THR A 68 5.15 6.17 1.84
C THR A 68 6.62 5.92 2.16
N GLU A 69 7.44 5.63 1.15
CA GLU A 69 8.90 5.46 1.31
C GLU A 69 9.56 6.75 1.81
N ALA A 70 9.26 7.89 1.19
CA ALA A 70 9.81 9.19 1.57
C ALA A 70 9.42 9.59 3.00
N GLY A 71 8.29 9.10 3.50
CA GLY A 71 7.85 9.29 4.88
C GLY A 71 8.61 8.45 5.90
N GLY A 72 9.49 7.54 5.48
CA GLY A 72 10.29 6.71 6.38
C GLY A 72 9.75 5.30 6.63
N ALA A 73 8.77 4.83 5.84
CA ALA A 73 8.31 3.45 5.97
C ALA A 73 9.43 2.46 5.58
N ALA A 74 9.63 1.42 6.39
CA ALA A 74 10.62 0.38 6.17
C ALA A 74 10.13 -0.75 5.23
N GLN A 75 8.82 -0.88 5.01
CA GLN A 75 8.21 -1.87 4.12
C GLN A 75 6.84 -1.38 3.64
N LEU A 76 6.47 -1.76 2.42
CA LEU A 76 5.17 -1.46 1.83
C LEU A 76 4.40 -2.73 1.42
N VAL A 77 3.21 -2.93 1.98
CA VAL A 77 2.26 -3.94 1.52
C VAL A 77 1.28 -3.28 0.55
N VAL A 78 1.08 -3.86 -0.64
CA VAL A 78 0.15 -3.33 -1.66
C VAL A 78 -0.97 -4.32 -1.91
N HIS A 79 -2.20 -3.95 -1.55
CA HIS A 79 -3.38 -4.66 -2.04
C HIS A 79 -3.65 -4.26 -3.49
N ALA A 80 -3.64 -5.23 -4.40
CA ALA A 80 -3.67 -5.01 -5.85
C ALA A 80 -5.05 -4.58 -6.41
N ARG A 81 -5.79 -3.77 -5.64
CA ARG A 81 -7.06 -3.17 -6.06
C ARG A 81 -7.17 -1.75 -5.54
N THR A 82 -7.99 -0.95 -6.19
CA THR A 82 -8.47 0.32 -5.68
C THR A 82 -9.46 0.10 -4.53
N ARG A 83 -9.83 1.16 -3.81
CA ARG A 83 -10.91 1.11 -2.81
C ARG A 83 -12.26 0.84 -3.48
N ASP A 84 -12.52 1.40 -4.66
CA ASP A 84 -13.80 1.26 -5.37
C ASP A 84 -14.08 -0.15 -5.88
N GLU A 85 -13.02 -0.90 -6.21
CA GLU A 85 -13.14 -2.31 -6.57
C GLU A 85 -13.49 -3.20 -5.37
N GLY A 86 -13.21 -2.74 -4.15
CA GLY A 86 -13.50 -3.50 -2.93
C GLY A 86 -12.76 -4.83 -2.91
N TYR A 87 -13.52 -5.93 -2.90
CA TYR A 87 -13.00 -7.30 -2.93
C TYR A 87 -13.36 -8.05 -4.22
N ARG A 88 -13.83 -7.34 -5.26
CA ARG A 88 -14.15 -7.99 -6.53
C ARG A 88 -12.86 -8.35 -7.28
N PRO A 89 -12.71 -9.61 -7.72
CA PRO A 89 -11.60 -10.01 -8.57
C PRO A 89 -11.69 -9.35 -9.97
N PRO A 90 -10.57 -9.28 -10.72
CA PRO A 90 -9.24 -9.74 -10.32
C PRO A 90 -8.44 -8.71 -9.51
N ALA A 91 -7.46 -9.18 -8.75
CA ALA A 91 -6.36 -8.37 -8.24
C ALA A 91 -5.33 -8.09 -9.36
N HIS A 92 -4.95 -6.82 -9.51
CA HIS A 92 -4.07 -6.32 -10.58
C HIS A 92 -2.59 -6.36 -10.14
N TRP A 93 -2.02 -7.57 -10.02
CA TRP A 93 -0.66 -7.76 -9.49
C TRP A 93 0.45 -7.08 -10.31
N GLU A 94 0.25 -6.85 -11.61
CA GLU A 94 1.19 -6.14 -12.48
C GLU A 94 1.45 -4.70 -12.03
N TRP A 95 0.46 -4.07 -11.37
CA TRP A 95 0.63 -2.75 -10.77
C TRP A 95 1.60 -2.76 -9.59
N ILE A 96 1.70 -3.87 -8.87
CA ILE A 96 2.67 -4.03 -7.78
C ILE A 96 4.09 -4.06 -8.36
N GLY A 97 4.29 -4.75 -9.48
CA GLY A 97 5.56 -4.71 -10.20
C GLY A 97 5.90 -3.32 -10.72
N LYS A 98 4.90 -2.53 -11.15
CA LYS A 98 5.10 -1.12 -11.47
C LYS A 98 5.56 -0.32 -10.25
N ILE A 99 4.89 -0.46 -9.10
CA ILE A 99 5.27 0.22 -7.85
C ILE A 99 6.69 -0.17 -7.42
N ARG A 100 7.03 -1.45 -7.44
CA ARG A 100 8.33 -1.98 -7.03
C ARG A 100 9.50 -1.34 -7.77
N ARG A 101 9.32 -0.93 -9.03
CA ARG A 101 10.36 -0.25 -9.83
C ARG A 101 10.61 1.21 -9.42
N HIS A 102 9.72 1.80 -8.62
CA HIS A 102 9.75 3.20 -8.24
C HIS A 102 10.02 3.43 -6.75
N VAL A 103 10.21 2.36 -5.97
CA VAL A 103 10.59 2.41 -4.55
C VAL A 103 11.73 1.43 -4.28
N SER A 104 12.57 1.76 -3.31
CA SER A 104 13.72 0.96 -2.89
C SER A 104 13.39 0.04 -1.71
N ILE A 105 12.40 0.41 -0.89
CA ILE A 105 11.94 -0.43 0.24
C ILE A 105 11.30 -1.74 -0.23
N PRO A 106 11.36 -2.82 0.59
CA PRO A 106 10.66 -4.06 0.31
C PRO A 106 9.17 -3.85 0.06
N VAL A 107 8.66 -4.47 -1.01
CA VAL A 107 7.25 -4.45 -1.38
C VAL A 107 6.68 -5.86 -1.25
N VAL A 108 5.50 -5.99 -0.63
CA VAL A 108 4.79 -7.25 -0.47
C VAL A 108 3.45 -7.20 -1.20
N ALA A 109 3.17 -8.25 -1.99
CA ALA A 109 1.93 -8.34 -2.75
C ALA A 109 0.75 -8.87 -1.91
N ASN A 110 -0.44 -8.32 -2.11
CA ASN A 110 -1.65 -8.74 -1.41
C ASN A 110 -2.89 -8.72 -2.33
N GLY A 111 -3.78 -9.70 -2.14
CA GLY A 111 -5.07 -9.82 -2.83
C GLY A 111 -5.13 -11.03 -3.77
N ASP A 112 -6.22 -11.78 -3.69
CA ASP A 112 -6.55 -12.95 -4.53
C ASP A 112 -5.55 -14.10 -4.55
N ILE A 113 -4.81 -14.31 -3.47
CA ILE A 113 -3.92 -15.47 -3.32
C ILE A 113 -4.62 -16.51 -2.45
N TRP A 114 -5.27 -17.49 -3.08
CA TRP A 114 -6.01 -18.55 -2.40
C TRP A 114 -5.34 -19.92 -2.55
N THR A 115 -4.59 -20.09 -3.62
CA THR A 115 -3.89 -21.33 -3.96
C THR A 115 -2.40 -21.09 -4.17
N LEU A 116 -1.62 -22.18 -4.18
CA LEU A 116 -0.20 -22.11 -4.56
C LEU A 116 -0.03 -21.63 -6.01
N GLU A 117 -0.97 -21.92 -6.89
CA GLU A 117 -0.95 -21.42 -8.27
C GLU A 117 -1.11 -19.89 -8.31
N ASP A 118 -2.02 -19.34 -7.50
CA ASP A 118 -2.18 -17.89 -7.39
C ASP A 118 -0.92 -17.23 -6.84
N TYR A 119 -0.26 -17.85 -5.85
CA TYR A 119 1.02 -17.39 -5.32
C TYR A 119 2.06 -17.26 -6.43
N TRP A 120 2.25 -18.29 -7.25
CA TRP A 120 3.22 -18.26 -8.34
C TRP A 120 2.86 -17.25 -9.43
N LYS A 121 1.58 -17.10 -9.76
CA LYS A 121 1.10 -16.06 -10.71
C LYS A 121 1.37 -14.66 -10.16
N ALA A 122 0.99 -14.40 -8.91
CA ALA A 122 1.19 -13.12 -8.25
C ALA A 122 2.68 -12.76 -8.16
N ARG A 123 3.53 -13.71 -7.76
CA ARG A 123 4.98 -13.53 -7.69
C ARG A 123 5.59 -13.24 -9.06
N THR A 124 5.17 -13.97 -10.10
CA THR A 124 5.64 -13.77 -11.48
C THR A 124 5.25 -12.40 -12.03
N LEU A 125 3.99 -11.99 -11.85
CA LEU A 125 3.47 -10.73 -12.39
C LEU A 125 3.95 -9.49 -11.63
N SER A 126 4.13 -9.61 -10.32
CA SER A 126 4.57 -8.50 -9.47
C SER A 126 6.09 -8.40 -9.35
N GLY A 127 6.83 -9.49 -9.53
CA GLY A 127 8.28 -9.52 -9.29
C GLY A 127 8.68 -9.30 -7.83
N VAL A 128 7.73 -9.44 -6.88
CA VAL A 128 7.97 -9.27 -5.45
C VAL A 128 7.65 -10.52 -4.66
N VAL A 129 8.02 -10.52 -3.38
CA VAL A 129 7.54 -11.53 -2.43
C VAL A 129 6.04 -11.28 -2.19
N THR A 130 5.26 -12.35 -2.28
CA THR A 130 3.83 -12.40 -1.97
C THR A 130 3.62 -12.99 -0.59
#